data_AF-A0A8S0VG13-F1
#
_entry.id   AF-A0A8S0VG13-F1
#
_cell.length_a   1.000
_cell.length_b   1.000
_cell.length_c   1.000
_cell.angle_alpha   90.00
_cell.angle_beta   90.00
_cell.angle_gamma   90.00
#
_symmetry.space_group_name_H-M   'P 1'
#
loop_
_entity.id
_entity.type
_entity.pdbx_description
1 polymer ?
#
loop_
_entity_poly.entity_id
_entity_poly.type
_entity_poly.pdbx_seq_one_letter_code
_entity_poly.pdbx_strand_id
1 'polypeptide(L)'
;MGSENSGLKVFMFPWLAYGHISPFLELAKRFSERNLDTYICSTPVNLNSIKTKIPEKYSHSIQLVELHLPSSPELPPHYHTTNGLPLHLQPTLRKALKMARPNLSNILKTLHPDLLIHDVMYQWAAAFSLSHNIPAISFSTSGATTISYFCHTSIKPGTEYPFPAIRLTDFEKARIDSHVKDHRKETEEEDPDDKVTPEACKTTLMKSSREIEGKYMDYLSEMVKREILPVGALFPDPVSHNEENELMEWLGKKKESSSVFVSFGSEYYLKKEEIEEIAYGLELSNVNFIWVIRFPAGENIRVEEALPEGFLKRIGERGRVVEGWAPQAQILGHSSIGGFVSHCGWGSMIESIEFGVPIIAMPMHLDQPLNAKLVVELGIGVEVARDEKGRLQREKIAKVIKDVVIGTIGQNTRRKVREQRDNTRLRSKEEMDGVVQKLAQLCGKNTGKLPQTDDGQTCFTVAWH
;
A
#
# COMPACT_ATOMS: atom_id res chain seq x y z
N MET A 1 28.36 -1.12 36.72
CA MET A 1 27.67 -0.19 35.82
C MET A 1 27.11 -1.03 34.68
N GLY A 2 25.81 -1.33 34.74
CA GLY A 2 25.17 -2.15 33.73
C GLY A 2 25.13 -1.41 32.41
N SER A 3 25.59 -2.03 31.34
CA SER A 3 25.37 -1.55 29.99
C SER A 3 23.86 -1.56 29.75
N GLU A 4 23.21 -0.39 29.78
CA GLU A 4 21.91 -0.22 29.15
C GLU A 4 22.05 -0.75 27.72
N ASN A 5 21.29 -1.79 27.40
CA ASN A 5 21.27 -2.35 26.06
C ASN A 5 20.48 -1.36 25.18
N SER A 6 21.10 -0.24 24.81
CA SER A 6 20.44 0.82 24.04
C SER A 6 20.00 0.23 22.71
N GLY A 7 18.68 0.17 22.48
CA GLY A 7 18.09 -0.28 21.24
C GLY A 7 18.65 0.45 20.02
N LEU A 8 18.52 -0.15 18.84
CA LEU A 8 18.94 0.50 17.59
C LEU A 8 18.05 1.72 17.33
N LYS A 9 18.67 2.89 17.10
CA LYS A 9 18.00 4.14 16.75
C LYS A 9 17.87 4.27 15.23
N VAL A 10 16.65 4.13 14.73
CA VAL A 10 16.33 4.17 13.30
C VAL A 10 15.67 5.49 12.94
N PHE A 11 16.30 6.27 12.08
CA PHE A 11 15.70 7.46 11.49
C PHE A 11 14.92 7.06 10.24
N MET A 12 13.63 7.39 10.22
CA MET A 12 12.69 7.07 9.16
C MET A 12 12.30 8.33 8.40
N PHE A 13 12.48 8.32 7.08
CA PHE A 13 12.23 9.47 6.22
C PHE A 13 11.29 9.09 5.06
N PRO A 14 9.96 9.08 5.29
CA PRO A 14 8.94 8.79 4.28
C PRO A 14 8.73 9.94 3.28
N TRP A 15 8.28 9.61 2.06
CA TRP A 15 7.75 10.62 1.14
C TRP A 15 6.56 11.36 1.77
N LEU A 16 6.34 12.62 1.39
CA LEU A 16 5.36 13.53 2.01
C LEU A 16 3.88 13.21 1.66
N ALA A 17 3.58 11.96 1.34
CA ALA A 17 2.28 11.44 0.97
C ALA A 17 1.78 10.41 1.99
N TYR A 18 0.47 10.42 2.29
CA TYR A 18 -0.14 9.48 3.25
C TYR A 18 0.10 8.01 2.93
N GLY A 19 0.07 7.65 1.64
CA GLY A 19 0.36 6.29 1.16
C GLY A 19 1.77 5.80 1.50
N HIS A 20 2.69 6.71 1.85
CA HIS A 20 4.04 6.41 2.27
C HIS A 20 4.20 6.53 3.79
N ILE A 21 3.71 7.61 4.39
CA ILE A 21 3.83 7.88 5.83
C ILE A 21 3.16 6.77 6.65
N SER A 22 1.97 6.31 6.24
CA SER A 22 1.23 5.29 6.98
C SER A 22 2.01 3.95 7.07
N PRO A 23 2.52 3.36 5.98
CA PRO A 23 3.42 2.21 6.05
C PRO A 23 4.66 2.40 6.93
N PHE A 24 5.29 3.57 6.91
CA PHE A 24 6.43 3.85 7.78
C PHE A 24 6.04 3.85 9.25
N LEU A 25 4.88 4.41 9.59
CA LEU A 25 4.35 4.34 10.95
C LEU A 25 4.08 2.89 11.37
N GLU A 26 3.45 2.09 10.52
CA GLU A 26 3.20 0.68 10.85
C GLU A 26 4.50 -0.12 10.99
N LEU A 27 5.51 0.17 10.17
CA LEU A 27 6.85 -0.42 10.33
C LEU A 27 7.48 -0.02 11.67
N ALA A 28 7.36 1.25 12.07
CA ALA A 28 7.86 1.75 13.34
C ALA A 28 7.21 1.05 14.56
N LYS A 29 5.92 0.72 14.49
CA LYS A 29 5.25 -0.10 15.52
C LYS A 29 5.84 -1.50 15.61
N ARG A 30 6.08 -2.17 14.48
CA ARG A 30 6.69 -3.52 14.43
C ARG A 30 8.14 -3.53 14.90
N PHE A 31 8.86 -2.43 14.71
CA PHE A 31 10.20 -2.20 15.25
C PHE A 31 10.18 -1.96 16.76
N SER A 32 9.19 -1.22 17.25
CA SER A 32 9.01 -1.00 18.69
C SER A 32 8.80 -2.32 19.45
N GLU A 33 8.06 -3.27 18.87
CA GLU A 33 7.89 -4.63 19.40
C GLU A 33 9.19 -5.44 19.50
N ARG A 34 10.27 -4.97 18.86
CA ARG A 34 11.59 -5.60 18.81
C ARG A 34 12.67 -4.75 19.48
N ASN A 35 12.27 -3.78 20.30
CA ASN A 35 13.17 -2.87 21.04
C ASN A 35 14.04 -1.98 20.13
N LEU A 36 13.49 -1.51 19.01
CA LEU A 36 14.10 -0.47 18.20
C LEU A 36 13.40 0.87 18.47
N ASP A 37 14.21 1.92 18.64
CA ASP A 37 13.73 3.29 18.76
C ASP A 37 13.68 3.91 17.36
N THR A 38 12.60 4.61 17.05
CA THR A 38 12.34 5.14 15.72
C THR A 38 12.05 6.63 15.76
N TYR A 39 12.63 7.36 14.81
CA TYR A 39 12.38 8.78 14.59
C TYR A 39 11.69 8.94 13.25
N ILE A 40 10.38 9.21 13.22
CA ILE A 40 9.65 9.48 11.98
C ILE A 40 9.77 10.96 11.66
N CYS A 41 10.51 11.28 10.60
CA CYS A 41 10.73 12.66 10.19
C CYS A 41 9.84 13.05 9.02
N SER A 42 9.00 14.07 9.21
CA SER A 42 8.13 14.61 8.16
C SER A 42 7.76 16.06 8.48
N THR A 43 6.95 16.68 7.63
CA THR A 43 6.49 18.05 7.81
C THR A 43 5.43 18.14 8.91
N PRO A 44 5.25 19.30 9.59
CA PRO A 44 4.27 19.42 10.68
C PRO A 44 2.84 19.04 10.28
N VAL A 45 2.40 19.40 9.07
CA VAL A 45 1.07 19.03 8.55
C VAL A 45 0.88 17.52 8.43
N ASN A 46 1.93 16.79 8.04
CA ASN A 46 1.91 15.32 7.93
C ASN A 46 2.05 14.63 9.29
N LEU A 47 2.80 15.21 10.23
CA LEU A 47 2.95 14.64 11.57
C LEU A 47 1.68 14.79 12.41
N ASN A 48 0.98 15.93 12.27
CA ASN A 48 -0.29 16.18 12.94
C ASN A 48 -1.37 15.14 12.60
N SER A 49 -1.35 14.60 11.39
CA SER A 49 -2.34 13.62 10.93
C SER A 49 -2.04 12.17 11.33
N ILE A 50 -0.84 11.89 11.83
CA ILE A 50 -0.46 10.56 12.33
C ILE A 50 -0.22 10.51 13.84
N LYS A 51 -0.04 11.65 14.51
CA LYS A 51 0.22 11.72 15.95
C LYS A 51 -0.83 10.98 16.78
N THR A 52 -2.11 11.08 16.42
CA THR A 52 -3.21 10.40 17.11
C THR A 52 -3.28 8.90 16.83
N LYS A 53 -2.51 8.40 15.84
CA LYS A 53 -2.45 6.99 15.44
C LYS A 53 -1.29 6.22 16.09
N ILE A 54 -0.58 6.85 17.02
CA ILE A 54 0.47 6.23 17.83
C ILE A 54 -0.13 5.84 19.17
N PRO A 55 -0.43 4.54 19.41
CA PRO A 55 -0.83 4.05 20.72
C PRO A 55 0.18 4.43 21.82
N GLU A 56 -0.32 4.65 23.03
CA GLU A 56 0.50 5.00 24.20
C GLU A 56 1.64 4.00 24.45
N LYS A 57 1.40 2.69 24.19
CA LYS A 57 2.43 1.64 24.29
C LYS A 57 3.67 1.86 23.41
N TYR A 58 3.57 2.66 22.35
CA TYR A 58 4.68 2.97 21.44
C TYR A 58 5.20 4.40 21.59
N SER A 59 4.65 5.20 22.53
CA SER A 59 4.98 6.62 22.68
C SER A 59 6.44 6.88 23.09
N HIS A 60 7.09 5.91 23.76
CA HIS A 60 8.49 6.02 24.16
C HIS A 60 9.46 5.63 23.03
N SER A 61 9.06 4.71 22.14
CA SER A 61 9.89 4.15 21.07
C SER A 61 9.66 4.80 19.71
N ILE A 62 8.56 5.53 19.50
CA ILE A 62 8.27 6.25 18.26
C ILE A 62 8.24 7.76 18.56
N GLN A 63 9.24 8.46 18.04
CA GLN A 63 9.36 9.91 18.16
C GLN A 63 9.08 10.59 16.81
N LEU A 64 8.23 11.61 16.82
CA LEU A 64 7.94 12.42 15.63
C LEU A 64 8.90 13.60 15.56
N VAL A 65 9.54 13.79 14.40
CA VAL A 65 10.56 14.82 14.20
C VAL A 65 10.15 15.76 13.08
N GLU A 66 9.87 17.01 13.42
CA GLU A 66 9.42 18.02 12.47
C GLU A 66 10.56 18.46 11.53
N LEU A 67 10.31 18.35 10.22
CA LEU A 67 11.12 18.96 9.16
C LEU A 67 10.38 20.16 8.58
N HIS A 68 10.84 21.36 8.90
CA HIS A 68 10.30 22.58 8.32
C HIS A 68 10.89 22.82 6.93
N LEU A 69 10.01 22.94 5.93
CA LEU A 69 10.38 23.31 4.58
C LEU A 69 10.33 24.84 4.42
N PRO A 70 11.10 25.41 3.48
CA PRO A 70 10.92 26.80 3.08
C PRO A 70 9.50 27.04 2.58
N SER A 71 8.83 28.05 3.15
CA SER A 71 7.50 28.48 2.71
C SER A 71 7.58 29.54 1.63
N SER A 72 6.64 29.52 0.70
CA SER A 72 6.40 30.59 -0.28
C SER A 72 4.90 30.92 -0.37
N PRO A 73 4.49 32.02 -1.01
CA PRO A 73 3.07 32.31 -1.24
C PRO A 73 2.33 31.17 -1.97
N GLU A 74 3.02 30.47 -2.87
CA GLU A 74 2.48 29.33 -3.63
C GLU A 74 2.55 28.01 -2.84
N LEU A 75 3.49 27.91 -1.88
CA LEU A 75 3.71 26.71 -1.06
C LEU A 75 3.72 27.05 0.45
N PRO A 76 2.58 27.48 1.02
CA PRO A 76 2.42 27.70 2.46
C PRO A 76 2.51 26.39 3.26
N PRO A 77 2.67 26.44 4.60
CA PRO A 77 2.88 25.25 5.43
C PRO A 77 1.84 24.12 5.30
N HIS A 78 0.57 24.46 5.03
CA HIS A 78 -0.48 23.46 4.84
C HIS A 78 -0.37 22.69 3.51
N TYR A 79 0.43 23.18 2.55
CA TYR A 79 0.79 22.51 1.31
C TYR A 79 2.16 21.82 1.37
N HIS A 80 2.76 21.69 2.55
CA HIS A 80 3.97 20.87 2.75
C HIS A 80 3.63 19.38 2.84
N THR A 81 2.71 18.92 1.98
CA THR A 81 2.18 17.56 1.86
C THR A 81 1.65 17.38 0.45
N THR A 82 1.59 16.15 -0.07
CA THR A 82 0.91 15.91 -1.36
C THR A 82 -0.61 15.91 -1.22
N ASN A 83 -1.15 15.79 0.00
CA ASN A 83 -2.59 15.75 0.22
C ASN A 83 -3.24 17.11 -0.03
N GLY A 84 -4.14 17.16 -1.02
CA GLY A 84 -4.77 18.41 -1.43
C GLY A 84 -3.84 19.39 -2.15
N LEU A 85 -2.62 18.95 -2.53
CA LEU A 85 -1.70 19.77 -3.30
C LEU A 85 -2.09 19.79 -4.78
N PRO A 86 -2.26 20.97 -5.40
CA PRO A 86 -2.41 21.08 -6.85
C PRO A 86 -1.26 20.40 -7.60
N LEU A 87 -1.55 19.62 -8.64
CA LEU A 87 -0.54 18.81 -9.35
C LEU A 87 0.65 19.65 -9.87
N HIS A 88 0.39 20.87 -10.36
CA HIS A 88 1.42 21.77 -10.87
C HIS A 88 2.41 22.26 -9.78
N LEU A 89 2.09 22.09 -8.49
CA LEU A 89 2.96 22.46 -7.37
C LEU A 89 3.81 21.29 -6.85
N GLN A 90 3.68 20.07 -7.39
CA GLN A 90 4.54 18.95 -7.00
C GLN A 90 6.04 19.23 -7.19
N PRO A 91 6.50 19.83 -8.31
CA PRO A 91 7.91 20.20 -8.47
C PRO A 91 8.37 21.22 -7.42
N THR A 92 7.51 22.19 -7.08
CA THR A 92 7.78 23.19 -6.04
C THR A 92 7.95 22.54 -4.66
N LEU A 93 7.11 21.56 -4.31
CA LEU A 93 7.24 20.79 -3.07
C LEU A 93 8.55 19.98 -3.04
N ARG A 94 8.90 19.28 -4.13
CA ARG A 94 10.17 18.55 -4.24
C ARG A 94 11.36 19.48 -4.05
N LYS A 95 11.34 20.67 -4.67
CA LYS A 95 12.39 21.68 -4.54
C LYS A 95 12.51 22.19 -3.11
N ALA A 96 11.40 22.54 -2.46
CA ALA A 96 11.39 22.98 -1.06
C ALA A 96 11.96 21.90 -0.12
N LEU A 97 11.66 20.63 -0.37
CA LEU A 97 12.23 19.52 0.37
C LEU A 97 13.75 19.40 0.19
N LYS A 98 14.27 19.53 -1.04
CA LYS A 98 15.73 19.55 -1.29
C LYS A 98 16.40 20.72 -0.58
N MET A 99 15.78 21.90 -0.58
CA MET A 99 16.27 23.08 0.14
C MET A 99 16.30 22.89 1.67
N ALA A 100 15.53 21.95 2.22
CA ALA A 100 15.53 21.62 3.65
C ALA A 100 16.69 20.70 4.09
N ARG A 101 17.60 20.30 3.18
CA ARG A 101 18.79 19.47 3.50
C ARG A 101 19.63 20.00 4.67
N PRO A 102 19.91 21.31 4.82
CA PRO A 102 20.65 21.82 5.99
C PRO A 102 19.92 21.55 7.31
N ASN A 103 18.60 21.73 7.34
CA ASN A 103 17.77 21.42 8.51
C ASN A 103 17.83 19.92 8.83
N LEU A 104 17.69 19.08 7.80
CA LEU A 104 17.81 17.62 7.95
C LEU A 104 19.21 17.21 8.48
N SER A 105 20.28 17.84 8.01
CA SER A 105 21.65 17.63 8.51
C SER A 105 21.75 17.95 10.00
N ASN A 106 21.18 19.08 10.43
CA ASN A 106 21.18 19.47 11.84
C ASN A 106 20.39 18.48 12.70
N ILE A 107 19.26 17.97 12.20
CA ILE A 107 18.47 16.94 12.85
C ILE A 107 19.30 15.66 13.03
N LEU A 108 19.92 15.15 11.97
CA LEU A 108 20.75 13.93 12.05
C LEU A 108 21.94 14.09 13.01
N LYS A 109 22.59 15.26 13.00
CA LYS A 109 23.68 15.60 13.95
C LYS A 109 23.20 15.72 15.40
N THR A 110 21.94 16.05 15.63
CA THR A 110 21.38 16.18 16.98
C THR A 110 20.95 14.82 17.52
N LEU A 111 20.27 14.03 16.69
CA LEU A 111 19.70 12.74 17.11
C LEU A 111 20.73 11.61 17.11
N HIS A 112 21.78 11.70 16.28
CA HIS A 112 22.78 10.65 16.07
C HIS A 112 22.16 9.25 15.88
N PRO A 113 21.29 9.06 14.86
CA PRO A 113 20.68 7.77 14.62
C PRO A 113 21.73 6.76 14.10
N ASP A 114 21.50 5.48 14.36
CA ASP A 114 22.38 4.40 13.91
C ASP A 114 22.14 4.02 12.45
N LEU A 115 20.95 4.30 11.92
CA LEU A 115 20.50 3.89 10.60
C LEU A 115 19.51 4.90 10.01
N LEU A 116 19.61 5.18 8.72
CA LEU A 116 18.56 5.83 7.94
C LEU A 116 17.74 4.78 7.16
N ILE A 117 16.42 4.80 7.32
CA ILE A 117 15.48 4.19 6.38
C ILE A 117 14.77 5.30 5.63
N HIS A 118 15.04 5.41 4.33
CA HIS A 118 14.46 6.46 3.49
C HIS A 118 13.50 5.87 2.46
N ASP A 119 12.54 6.68 2.03
CA ASP A 119 11.65 6.31 0.94
C ASP A 119 12.42 6.13 -0.37
N VAL A 120 12.00 5.18 -1.21
CA VAL A 120 12.54 4.99 -2.56
C VAL A 120 12.34 6.21 -3.46
N MET A 121 11.40 7.12 -3.11
CA MET A 121 11.22 8.40 -3.80
C MET A 121 12.41 9.36 -3.62
N TYR A 122 13.32 9.11 -2.67
CA TYR A 122 14.49 9.96 -2.40
C TYR A 122 15.78 9.37 -2.98
N GLN A 123 16.07 9.66 -4.25
CA GLN A 123 17.28 9.19 -4.91
C GLN A 123 18.57 9.65 -4.20
N TRP A 124 18.55 10.86 -3.63
CA TRP A 124 19.70 11.48 -2.95
C TRP A 124 19.90 11.05 -1.49
N ALA A 125 18.89 10.45 -0.84
CA ALA A 125 18.90 10.25 0.60
C ALA A 125 20.04 9.31 1.07
N ALA A 126 20.35 8.27 0.29
CA ALA A 126 21.43 7.36 0.61
C ALA A 126 22.81 8.06 0.62
N ALA A 127 23.12 8.84 -0.42
CA ALA A 127 24.37 9.60 -0.50
C ALA A 127 24.45 10.67 0.61
N PHE A 128 23.33 11.33 0.89
CA PHE A 128 23.22 12.31 1.98
C PHE A 128 23.44 11.67 3.36
N SER A 129 22.96 10.44 3.59
CA SER A 129 23.19 9.70 4.83
C SER A 129 24.66 9.36 5.01
N LEU A 130 25.32 8.90 3.93
CA LEU A 130 26.73 8.54 3.97
C LEU A 130 27.63 9.74 4.30
N SER A 131 27.29 10.95 3.87
CA SER A 131 28.05 12.16 4.25
C SER A 131 27.98 12.46 5.76
N HIS A 132 27.05 11.84 6.48
CA HIS A 132 26.93 11.88 7.94
C HIS A 132 27.48 10.62 8.63
N ASN A 133 28.10 9.70 7.88
CA ASN A 133 28.55 8.39 8.35
C ASN A 133 27.42 7.50 8.90
N ILE A 134 26.20 7.66 8.36
CA ILE A 134 25.03 6.88 8.77
C ILE A 134 24.70 5.89 7.64
N PRO A 135 24.66 4.57 7.90
CA PRO A 135 24.25 3.60 6.89
C PRO A 135 22.80 3.83 6.48
N ALA A 136 22.48 3.52 5.22
CA ALA A 136 21.16 3.76 4.64
C ALA A 136 20.54 2.49 4.05
N ILE A 137 19.23 2.38 4.22
CA ILE A 137 18.36 1.40 3.58
C ILE A 137 17.19 2.15 2.93
N SER A 138 16.75 1.68 1.77
CA SER A 138 15.56 2.22 1.13
C SER A 138 14.32 1.40 1.51
N PHE A 139 13.15 2.03 1.57
CA PHE A 139 11.88 1.34 1.83
C PHE A 139 10.88 1.66 0.73
N SER A 140 10.35 0.60 0.11
CA SER A 140 9.31 0.69 -0.89
C SER A 140 7.94 0.28 -0.33
N THR A 141 6.96 1.15 -0.55
CA THR A 141 5.57 0.96 -0.13
C THR A 141 4.69 0.31 -1.22
N SER A 142 5.28 0.00 -2.38
CA SER A 142 4.64 -0.70 -3.50
C SER A 142 5.08 -2.17 -3.58
N GLY A 143 4.31 -2.99 -4.30
CA GLY A 143 4.60 -4.40 -4.52
C GLY A 143 5.81 -4.66 -5.43
N ALA A 144 6.49 -5.78 -5.20
CA ALA A 144 7.66 -6.21 -5.97
C ALA A 144 7.36 -6.43 -7.45
N THR A 145 6.16 -6.94 -7.75
CA THR A 145 5.70 -7.25 -9.11
C THR A 145 5.68 -6.00 -9.99
N THR A 146 5.13 -4.92 -9.44
CA THR A 146 5.05 -3.64 -10.13
C THR A 146 6.42 -3.02 -10.34
N ILE A 147 7.25 -2.99 -9.29
CA ILE A 147 8.60 -2.39 -9.36
C ILE A 147 9.49 -3.17 -10.32
N SER A 148 9.48 -4.51 -10.24
CA SER A 148 10.24 -5.36 -11.15
C SER A 148 9.83 -5.16 -12.61
N TYR A 149 8.54 -4.99 -12.90
CA TYR A 149 8.07 -4.66 -14.24
C TYR A 149 8.64 -3.32 -14.73
N PHE A 150 8.52 -2.24 -13.93
CA PHE A 150 9.03 -0.92 -14.31
C PHE A 150 10.55 -0.85 -14.43
N CYS A 151 11.28 -1.52 -13.54
CA CYS A 151 12.72 -1.65 -13.64
C CYS A 151 13.11 -2.41 -14.91
N HIS A 152 12.41 -3.49 -15.25
CA HIS A 152 12.66 -4.24 -16.48
C HIS A 152 12.49 -3.37 -17.73
N THR A 153 11.36 -2.67 -17.86
CA THR A 153 11.10 -1.85 -19.04
C THR A 153 12.10 -0.70 -19.18
N SER A 154 12.66 -0.22 -18.07
CA SER A 154 13.67 0.84 -18.06
C SER A 154 15.09 0.32 -18.33
N ILE A 155 15.49 -0.82 -17.76
CA ILE A 155 16.84 -1.38 -17.86
C ILE A 155 17.03 -2.21 -19.13
N LYS A 156 15.97 -2.88 -19.58
CA LYS A 156 15.96 -3.76 -20.76
C LYS A 156 14.87 -3.30 -21.74
N PRO A 157 14.99 -2.10 -22.32
CA PRO A 157 13.99 -1.58 -23.23
C PRO A 157 13.86 -2.48 -24.47
N GLY A 158 12.62 -2.78 -24.86
CA GLY A 158 12.32 -3.62 -26.02
C GLY A 158 12.35 -5.12 -25.76
N THR A 159 12.71 -5.59 -24.57
CA THR A 159 12.57 -7.01 -24.20
C THR A 159 11.24 -7.27 -23.52
N GLU A 160 10.69 -8.48 -23.70
CA GLU A 160 9.48 -8.89 -22.98
C GLU A 160 9.80 -9.18 -21.49
N TYR A 161 8.89 -8.75 -20.62
CA TYR A 161 8.94 -9.09 -19.20
C TYR A 161 8.84 -10.61 -19.01
N PRO A 162 9.75 -11.25 -18.24
CA PRO A 162 9.92 -12.72 -18.28
C PRO A 162 8.82 -13.53 -17.60
N PHE A 163 7.81 -12.87 -17.01
CA PHE A 163 6.69 -13.54 -16.34
C PHE A 163 5.39 -13.32 -17.13
N PRO A 164 4.94 -14.31 -17.91
CA PRO A 164 3.75 -14.18 -18.77
C PRO A 164 2.46 -13.88 -18.00
N ALA A 165 2.37 -14.32 -16.73
CA ALA A 165 1.22 -14.06 -15.87
C ALA A 165 0.97 -12.56 -15.62
N ILE A 166 2.01 -11.72 -15.69
CA ILE A 166 1.95 -10.28 -15.46
C ILE A 166 1.86 -9.49 -16.78
N ARG A 167 1.64 -10.17 -17.90
CA ARG A 167 1.55 -9.54 -19.21
C ARG A 167 0.35 -8.58 -19.27
N LEU A 168 0.66 -7.32 -19.55
CA LEU A 168 -0.33 -6.29 -19.83
C LEU A 168 -0.85 -6.38 -21.27
N THR A 169 -2.11 -6.02 -21.45
CA THR A 169 -2.73 -5.77 -22.76
C THR A 169 -2.11 -4.54 -23.42
N ASP A 170 -2.28 -4.40 -24.73
CA ASP A 170 -1.73 -3.25 -25.47
C ASP A 170 -2.33 -1.91 -24.99
N PHE A 171 -3.61 -1.91 -24.62
CA PHE A 171 -4.27 -0.76 -23.99
C PHE A 171 -3.62 -0.38 -22.65
N GLU A 172 -3.40 -1.36 -21.76
CA GLU A 172 -2.78 -1.13 -20.45
C GLU A 172 -1.34 -0.63 -20.60
N LYS A 173 -0.57 -1.22 -21.54
CA LYS A 173 0.78 -0.75 -21.86
C LYS A 173 0.79 0.68 -22.36
N ALA A 174 -0.04 1.02 -23.35
CA ALA A 174 -0.10 2.37 -23.91
C ALA A 174 -0.42 3.42 -22.83
N ARG A 175 -1.31 3.06 -21.89
CA ARG A 175 -1.69 3.93 -20.78
C ARG A 175 -0.57 4.12 -19.77
N ILE A 176 0.13 3.03 -19.41
CA ILE A 176 1.30 3.09 -18.53
C ILE A 176 2.42 3.89 -19.18
N ASP A 177 2.69 3.67 -20.46
CA ASP A 177 3.74 4.38 -21.21
C ASP A 177 3.48 5.88 -21.28
N SER A 178 2.22 6.28 -21.44
CA SER A 178 1.84 7.71 -21.37
C SER A 178 2.19 8.30 -20.02
N HIS A 179 1.83 7.62 -18.93
CA HIS A 179 2.08 8.09 -17.58
C HIS A 179 3.58 8.15 -17.24
N VAL A 180 4.34 7.13 -17.65
CA VAL A 180 5.81 7.10 -17.50
C VAL A 180 6.47 8.23 -18.27
N LYS A 181 5.99 8.57 -19.47
CA LYS A 181 6.52 9.71 -20.25
C LYS A 181 6.27 11.05 -19.55
N ASP A 182 5.10 11.23 -18.96
CA ASP A 182 4.77 12.46 -18.23
C ASP A 182 5.63 12.57 -16.96
N HIS A 183 5.80 11.49 -16.20
CA HIS A 183 6.71 11.46 -15.04
C HIS A 183 8.18 11.66 -15.42
N ARG A 184 8.64 11.10 -16.55
CA ARG A 184 10.03 11.29 -16.99
C ARG A 184 10.36 12.75 -17.27
N LYS A 185 9.44 13.48 -17.91
CA LYS A 185 9.59 14.94 -18.13
C LYS A 185 9.73 15.72 -16.82
N GLU A 186 9.03 15.31 -15.76
CA GLU A 186 9.16 15.91 -14.44
C GLU A 186 10.48 15.55 -13.73
N THR A 187 11.03 14.35 -13.97
CA THR A 187 12.30 13.90 -13.38
C THR A 187 13.55 14.38 -14.13
N GLU A 188 13.44 14.74 -15.41
CA GLU A 188 14.55 15.33 -16.18
C GLU A 188 14.96 16.72 -15.65
N GLU A 189 14.14 17.34 -14.79
CA GLU A 189 14.46 18.54 -14.02
C GLU A 189 15.19 18.25 -12.68
N GLU A 190 15.52 16.98 -12.38
CA GLU A 190 16.27 16.63 -11.17
C GLU A 190 17.76 16.96 -11.30
N ASP A 191 18.34 17.34 -10.17
CA ASP A 191 19.73 17.76 -10.05
C ASP A 191 20.66 16.59 -10.44
N PRO A 192 21.63 16.78 -11.35
CA PRO A 192 22.63 15.76 -11.68
C PRO A 192 23.33 15.14 -10.46
N ASP A 193 23.42 15.87 -9.35
CA ASP A 193 23.99 15.41 -8.07
C ASP A 193 23.07 14.45 -7.29
N ASP A 194 21.79 14.30 -7.68
CA ASP A 194 20.84 13.37 -7.04
C ASP A 194 20.96 11.94 -7.57
N LYS A 195 21.83 11.70 -8.56
CA LYS A 195 22.05 10.36 -9.11
C LYS A 195 22.52 9.42 -8.02
N VAL A 196 21.76 8.34 -7.85
CA VAL A 196 22.07 7.28 -6.89
C VAL A 196 23.46 6.73 -7.16
N THR A 197 24.37 6.91 -6.22
CA THR A 197 25.61 6.12 -6.20
C THR A 197 25.22 4.66 -5.92
N PRO A 198 25.46 3.71 -6.83
CA PRO A 198 25.06 2.31 -6.64
C PRO A 198 25.59 1.68 -5.35
N GLU A 199 26.66 2.26 -4.81
CA GLU A 199 27.34 1.83 -3.59
C GLU A 199 26.61 2.26 -2.30
N ALA A 200 25.74 3.28 -2.35
CA ALA A 200 25.22 3.92 -1.14
C ALA A 200 24.05 3.20 -0.47
N CYS A 201 23.33 2.33 -1.19
CA CYS A 201 22.19 1.60 -0.64
C CYS A 201 22.08 0.21 -1.28
N LYS A 202 22.50 -0.82 -0.55
CA LYS A 202 22.54 -2.23 -1.02
C LYS A 202 21.32 -3.05 -0.62
N THR A 203 20.44 -2.50 0.21
CA THR A 203 19.26 -3.18 0.75
C THR A 203 18.02 -2.33 0.53
N THR A 204 16.92 -2.97 0.15
CA THR A 204 15.60 -2.35 0.01
C THR A 204 14.60 -3.15 0.83
N LEU A 205 13.97 -2.51 1.81
CA LEU A 205 12.79 -3.05 2.47
C LEU A 205 11.59 -2.92 1.55
N MET A 206 10.68 -3.88 1.60
CA MET A 206 9.52 -3.92 0.73
C MET A 206 8.27 -4.26 1.52
N LYS A 207 7.24 -3.42 1.41
CA LYS A 207 5.93 -3.61 2.04
C LYS A 207 5.18 -4.76 1.35
N SER A 208 5.65 -5.98 1.54
CA SER A 208 5.13 -7.20 0.92
C SER A 208 5.65 -8.41 1.70
N SER A 209 5.30 -9.60 1.24
CA SER A 209 5.83 -10.88 1.74
C SER A 209 6.31 -11.70 0.55
N ARG A 210 7.38 -12.50 0.71
CA ARG A 210 7.76 -13.40 -0.39
C ARG A 210 6.73 -14.52 -0.62
N GLU A 211 5.80 -14.73 0.31
CA GLU A 211 4.62 -15.59 0.11
C GLU A 211 3.72 -15.06 -1.01
N ILE A 212 3.68 -13.74 -1.21
CA ILE A 212 2.86 -13.08 -2.22
C ILE A 212 3.67 -12.90 -3.52
N GLU A 213 4.92 -12.44 -3.42
CA GLU A 213 5.66 -11.95 -4.60
C GLU A 213 7.11 -12.45 -4.71
N GLY A 214 7.48 -13.56 -4.07
CA GLY A 214 8.89 -13.92 -3.89
C GLY A 214 9.73 -14.02 -5.15
N LYS A 215 9.19 -14.63 -6.22
CA LYS A 215 9.90 -14.70 -7.51
C LYS A 215 10.11 -13.33 -8.17
N TYR A 216 9.20 -12.38 -7.94
CA TYR A 216 9.32 -11.01 -8.44
C TYR A 216 10.35 -10.22 -7.64
N MET A 217 10.43 -10.46 -6.32
CA MET A 217 11.49 -9.93 -5.48
C MET A 217 12.87 -10.44 -5.91
N ASP A 218 12.99 -11.73 -6.24
CA ASP A 218 14.25 -12.32 -6.69
C ASP A 218 14.70 -11.74 -8.02
N TYR A 219 13.76 -11.63 -8.97
CA TYR A 219 14.04 -11.00 -10.25
C TYR A 219 14.43 -9.53 -10.11
N LEU A 220 13.73 -8.78 -9.24
CA LEU A 220 14.08 -7.39 -8.93
C LEU A 220 15.49 -7.31 -8.35
N SER A 221 15.79 -8.13 -7.33
CA SER A 221 17.09 -8.20 -6.66
C SER A 221 18.23 -8.42 -7.66
N GLU A 222 18.07 -9.39 -8.57
CA GLU A 222 19.06 -9.69 -9.60
C GLU A 222 19.26 -8.51 -10.56
N MET A 223 18.18 -7.83 -10.93
CA MET A 223 18.20 -6.74 -11.90
C MET A 223 18.80 -5.45 -11.33
N VAL A 224 18.47 -5.09 -10.09
CA VAL A 224 18.99 -3.85 -9.46
C VAL A 224 20.25 -4.07 -8.62
N LYS A 225 20.69 -5.33 -8.47
CA LYS A 225 21.86 -5.72 -7.65
C LYS A 225 21.74 -5.25 -6.19
N ARG A 226 20.55 -5.37 -5.62
CA ARG A 226 20.25 -5.02 -4.21
C ARG A 226 19.48 -6.14 -3.55
N GLU A 227 19.75 -6.37 -2.27
CA GLU A 227 18.97 -7.29 -1.47
C GLU A 227 17.57 -6.72 -1.22
N ILE A 228 16.54 -7.50 -1.54
CA ILE A 228 15.13 -7.12 -1.34
C ILE A 228 14.59 -7.90 -0.14
N LEU A 229 14.24 -7.19 0.93
CA LEU A 229 13.74 -7.78 2.17
C LEU A 229 12.27 -7.42 2.40
N PRO A 230 11.36 -8.40 2.52
CA PRO A 230 9.97 -8.14 2.89
C PRO A 230 9.87 -7.67 4.34
N VAL A 231 8.95 -6.74 4.61
CA VAL A 231 8.56 -6.32 5.98
C VAL A 231 7.10 -6.69 6.31
N GLY A 232 6.51 -7.58 5.51
CA GLY A 232 5.13 -8.00 5.63
C GLY A 232 4.12 -6.95 5.15
N ALA A 233 2.85 -7.21 5.45
CA ALA A 233 1.69 -6.44 5.01
C ALA A 233 1.64 -4.99 5.55
N LEU A 234 2.21 -4.74 6.74
CA LEU A 234 2.18 -3.45 7.44
C LEU A 234 0.78 -2.80 7.41
N PHE A 235 -0.19 -3.56 7.93
CA PHE A 235 -1.58 -3.12 8.06
C PHE A 235 -1.77 -2.34 9.37
N PRO A 236 -2.48 -1.20 9.36
CA PRO A 236 -2.83 -0.49 10.59
C PRO A 236 -3.69 -1.35 11.51
N ASP A 237 -3.45 -1.27 12.82
CA ASP A 237 -4.37 -1.84 13.79
C ASP A 237 -5.80 -1.31 13.51
N PRO A 238 -6.83 -2.17 13.45
CA PRO A 238 -8.19 -1.73 13.23
C PRO A 238 -8.56 -0.75 14.34
N VAL A 239 -8.83 0.50 13.97
CA VAL A 239 -9.27 1.50 14.94
C VAL A 239 -10.65 1.08 15.43
N SER A 240 -10.77 0.81 16.73
CA SER A 240 -12.04 0.57 17.41
C SER A 240 -12.80 1.91 17.50
N HIS A 241 -13.30 2.39 16.38
CA HIS A 241 -14.34 3.41 16.42
C HIS A 241 -15.62 2.70 16.87
N ASN A 242 -15.99 2.94 18.13
CA ASN A 242 -17.24 2.54 18.80
C ASN A 242 -18.48 3.20 18.19
N GLU A 243 -18.45 3.53 16.90
CA GLU A 243 -19.65 3.98 16.19
C GLU A 243 -20.40 2.72 15.75
N GLU A 244 -21.49 2.42 16.46
CA GLU A 244 -22.54 1.51 15.99
C GLU A 244 -22.92 1.95 14.58
N ASN A 245 -22.34 1.26 13.60
CA ASN A 245 -22.40 1.67 12.22
C ASN A 245 -23.61 0.98 11.60
N GLU A 246 -24.59 1.76 11.13
CA GLU A 246 -25.77 1.25 10.41
C GLU A 246 -25.40 0.26 9.28
N LEU A 247 -24.20 0.41 8.69
CA LEU A 247 -23.66 -0.53 7.70
C LEU A 247 -23.36 -1.92 8.31
N MET A 248 -22.80 -1.98 9.52
CA MET A 248 -22.54 -3.23 10.22
C MET A 248 -23.85 -3.92 10.62
N GLU A 249 -24.84 -3.17 11.11
CA GLU A 249 -26.16 -3.74 11.38
C GLU A 249 -26.83 -4.27 10.12
N TRP A 250 -26.71 -3.53 9.00
CA TRP A 250 -27.21 -3.97 7.72
C TRP A 250 -26.52 -5.24 7.22
N LEU A 251 -25.19 -5.34 7.39
CA LEU A 251 -24.41 -6.54 7.07
C LEU A 251 -24.78 -7.73 7.97
N GLY A 252 -25.05 -7.49 9.26
CA GLY A 252 -25.47 -8.50 10.23
C GLY A 252 -26.79 -9.18 9.88
N LYS A 253 -27.63 -8.55 9.06
CA LYS A 253 -28.89 -9.11 8.53
C LYS A 253 -28.69 -9.96 7.27
N LYS A 254 -27.47 -10.02 6.70
CA LYS A 254 -27.17 -10.77 5.47
C LYS A 254 -26.57 -12.13 5.80
N LYS A 255 -26.68 -13.07 4.85
CA LYS A 255 -26.05 -14.40 4.98
C LYS A 255 -24.53 -14.28 4.85
N GLU A 256 -23.82 -15.25 5.41
CA GLU A 256 -22.36 -15.35 5.26
C GLU A 256 -21.95 -15.32 3.78
N SER A 257 -20.89 -14.56 3.47
CA SER A 257 -20.33 -14.43 2.13
C SER A 257 -21.36 -14.08 1.04
N SER A 258 -22.42 -13.32 1.37
CA SER A 258 -23.53 -13.01 0.45
C SER A 258 -23.58 -11.56 -0.03
N SER A 259 -22.64 -10.74 0.41
CA SER A 259 -22.52 -9.32 0.06
C SER A 259 -21.18 -9.00 -0.60
N VAL A 260 -21.14 -8.00 -1.48
CA VAL A 260 -19.88 -7.41 -1.98
C VAL A 260 -19.63 -6.04 -1.39
N PHE A 261 -18.38 -5.76 -1.09
CA PHE A 261 -17.92 -4.40 -0.85
C PHE A 261 -17.33 -3.82 -2.13
N VAL A 262 -17.61 -2.55 -2.45
CA VAL A 262 -17.16 -1.89 -3.68
C VAL A 262 -16.48 -0.58 -3.30
N SER A 263 -15.19 -0.46 -3.61
CA SER A 263 -14.39 0.73 -3.33
C SER A 263 -13.20 0.85 -4.28
N PHE A 264 -12.98 2.05 -4.83
CA PHE A 264 -11.90 2.35 -5.79
C PHE A 264 -10.80 3.22 -5.19
N GLY A 265 -10.68 3.26 -3.86
CA GLY A 265 -9.63 4.01 -3.16
C GLY A 265 -9.94 5.50 -2.99
N SER A 266 -8.94 6.27 -2.54
CA SER A 266 -9.05 7.73 -2.31
C SER A 266 -8.51 8.58 -3.45
N GLU A 267 -7.74 7.99 -4.35
CA GLU A 267 -6.95 8.73 -5.34
C GLU A 267 -7.56 8.70 -6.74
N TYR A 268 -8.62 7.90 -6.97
CA TYR A 268 -9.33 7.82 -8.24
C TYR A 268 -10.79 8.26 -8.11
N TYR A 269 -11.19 9.22 -8.94
CA TYR A 269 -12.59 9.60 -9.12
C TYR A 269 -13.14 8.93 -10.39
N LEU A 270 -14.23 8.17 -10.23
CA LEU A 270 -14.86 7.46 -11.34
C LEU A 270 -15.48 8.45 -12.33
N LYS A 271 -15.34 8.17 -13.62
CA LYS A 271 -16.05 8.91 -14.67
C LYS A 271 -17.53 8.54 -14.68
N LYS A 272 -18.38 9.41 -15.23
CA LYS A 272 -19.83 9.18 -15.34
C LYS A 272 -20.15 7.84 -16.00
N GLU A 273 -19.47 7.51 -17.10
CA GLU A 273 -19.68 6.26 -17.82
C GLU A 273 -19.25 5.03 -16.98
N GLU A 274 -18.20 5.18 -16.15
CA GLU A 274 -17.76 4.11 -15.24
C GLU A 274 -18.77 3.90 -14.11
N ILE A 275 -19.26 4.97 -13.51
CA ILE A 275 -20.33 4.95 -12.49
C ILE A 275 -21.57 4.25 -13.06
N GLU A 276 -21.96 4.58 -14.28
CA GLU A 276 -23.12 3.99 -14.94
C GLU A 276 -22.96 2.47 -15.14
N GLU A 277 -21.84 2.02 -15.73
CA GLU A 277 -21.60 0.59 -15.94
C GLU A 277 -21.49 -0.20 -14.62
N ILE A 278 -20.87 0.38 -13.59
CA ILE A 278 -20.77 -0.22 -12.25
C ILE A 278 -22.15 -0.32 -11.60
N ALA A 279 -22.95 0.74 -11.63
CA ALA A 279 -24.29 0.76 -11.08
C ALA A 279 -25.16 -0.33 -11.70
N TYR A 280 -25.25 -0.37 -13.04
CA TYR A 280 -26.03 -1.40 -13.71
C TYR A 280 -25.45 -2.80 -13.51
N GLY A 281 -24.12 -2.96 -13.44
CA GLY A 281 -23.49 -4.24 -13.13
C GLY A 281 -23.88 -4.75 -11.75
N LEU A 282 -23.90 -3.89 -10.74
CA LEU A 282 -24.35 -4.21 -9.38
C LEU A 282 -25.83 -4.58 -9.36
N GLU A 283 -26.67 -3.81 -10.07
CA GLU A 283 -28.10 -4.08 -10.19
C GLU A 283 -28.36 -5.46 -10.81
N LEU A 284 -27.75 -5.75 -11.96
CA LEU A 284 -27.86 -7.01 -12.71
C LEU A 284 -27.28 -8.21 -11.96
N SER A 285 -26.29 -7.98 -11.08
CA SER A 285 -25.70 -9.03 -10.25
C SER A 285 -26.73 -9.65 -9.28
N ASN A 286 -27.76 -8.90 -8.89
CA ASN A 286 -28.73 -9.27 -7.87
C ASN A 286 -28.11 -9.73 -6.53
N VAL A 287 -26.87 -9.32 -6.25
CA VAL A 287 -26.15 -9.58 -4.99
C VAL A 287 -26.35 -8.40 -4.03
N ASN A 288 -26.18 -8.62 -2.72
CA ASN A 288 -26.17 -7.53 -1.75
C ASN A 288 -24.87 -6.73 -1.88
N PHE A 289 -24.88 -5.41 -1.73
CA PHE A 289 -23.64 -4.64 -1.82
C PHE A 289 -23.60 -3.38 -0.95
N ILE A 290 -22.38 -3.00 -0.58
CA ILE A 290 -22.04 -1.66 -0.10
C ILE A 290 -21.11 -1.05 -1.14
N TRP A 291 -21.47 0.10 -1.69
CA TRP A 291 -20.65 0.84 -2.64
C TRP A 291 -20.26 2.21 -2.10
N VAL A 292 -18.96 2.43 -1.94
CA VAL A 292 -18.39 3.72 -1.59
C VAL A 292 -18.11 4.51 -2.86
N ILE A 293 -18.71 5.69 -2.96
CA ILE A 293 -18.50 6.64 -4.06
C ILE A 293 -17.87 7.93 -3.55
N ARG A 294 -17.00 8.53 -4.36
CA ARG A 294 -16.28 9.76 -4.04
C ARG A 294 -16.34 10.71 -5.22
N PHE A 295 -16.40 12.00 -4.90
CA PHE A 295 -16.36 13.10 -5.87
C PHE A 295 -15.19 14.04 -5.55
N PRO A 296 -14.64 14.74 -6.55
CA PRO A 296 -13.58 15.72 -6.33
C PRO A 296 -14.00 16.79 -5.32
N ALA A 297 -13.09 17.16 -4.42
CA ALA A 297 -13.36 18.20 -3.43
C ALA A 297 -13.67 19.54 -4.11
N GLY A 298 -14.80 20.16 -3.74
CA GLY A 298 -15.29 21.41 -4.34
C GLY A 298 -16.34 21.22 -5.43
N GLU A 299 -16.59 19.98 -5.87
CA GLU A 299 -17.72 19.64 -6.72
C GLU A 299 -18.92 19.24 -5.84
N ASN A 300 -20.00 20.01 -5.87
CA ASN A 300 -21.24 19.70 -5.13
C ASN A 300 -22.10 18.68 -5.90
N ILE A 301 -21.52 17.54 -6.28
CA ILE A 301 -22.24 16.46 -6.96
C ILE A 301 -22.95 15.63 -5.91
N ARG A 302 -24.29 15.59 -5.97
CA ARG A 302 -25.05 14.69 -5.10
C ARG A 302 -24.98 13.26 -5.62
N VAL A 303 -24.89 12.28 -4.71
CA VAL A 303 -24.91 10.85 -5.07
C VAL A 303 -26.12 10.50 -5.94
N GLU A 304 -27.29 11.07 -5.67
CA GLU A 304 -28.50 10.84 -6.47
C GLU A 304 -28.38 11.32 -7.92
N GLU A 305 -27.58 12.37 -8.17
CA GLU A 305 -27.39 12.97 -9.50
C GLU A 305 -26.31 12.24 -10.30
N ALA A 306 -25.34 11.63 -9.62
CA ALA A 306 -24.28 10.86 -10.26
C ALA A 306 -24.74 9.47 -10.70
N LEU A 307 -25.72 8.89 -10.01
CA LEU A 307 -26.22 7.54 -10.26
C LEU A 307 -27.28 7.51 -11.37
N PRO A 308 -27.47 6.37 -12.06
CA PRO A 308 -28.56 6.23 -13.02
C PRO A 308 -29.92 6.52 -12.40
N GLU A 309 -30.80 7.17 -13.15
CA GLU A 309 -32.13 7.57 -12.67
C GLU A 309 -32.87 6.39 -12.04
N GLY A 310 -33.37 6.56 -10.81
CA GLY A 310 -34.12 5.53 -10.08
C GLY A 310 -33.28 4.37 -9.52
N PHE A 311 -31.95 4.38 -9.66
CA PHE A 311 -31.08 3.29 -9.19
C PHE A 311 -31.25 2.99 -7.70
N LEU A 312 -31.25 4.00 -6.83
CA LEU A 312 -31.43 3.83 -5.38
C LEU A 312 -32.76 3.14 -5.03
N LYS A 313 -33.83 3.42 -5.80
CA LYS A 313 -35.12 2.75 -5.65
C LYS A 313 -35.09 1.29 -6.11
N ARG A 314 -34.39 0.99 -7.23
CA ARG A 314 -34.30 -0.37 -7.79
C ARG A 314 -33.45 -1.32 -6.95
N ILE A 315 -32.42 -0.80 -6.28
CA ILE A 315 -31.56 -1.63 -5.41
C ILE A 315 -32.25 -1.94 -4.07
N GLY A 316 -33.12 -1.05 -3.58
CA GLY A 316 -33.88 -1.22 -2.35
C GLY A 316 -33.00 -1.64 -1.16
N GLU A 317 -33.43 -2.65 -0.41
CA GLU A 317 -32.67 -3.14 0.76
C GLU A 317 -31.44 -4.00 0.42
N ARG A 318 -31.20 -4.29 -0.87
CA ARG A 318 -30.04 -5.07 -1.32
C ARG A 318 -28.77 -4.24 -1.39
N GLY A 319 -28.88 -2.91 -1.52
CA GLY A 319 -27.73 -2.04 -1.71
C GLY A 319 -27.63 -0.93 -0.65
N ARG A 320 -26.41 -0.53 -0.34
CA ARG A 320 -26.09 0.74 0.33
C ARG A 320 -25.08 1.48 -0.53
N VAL A 321 -25.34 2.75 -0.80
CA VAL A 321 -24.37 3.65 -1.42
C VAL A 321 -23.93 4.63 -0.34
N VAL A 322 -22.62 4.74 -0.14
CA VAL A 322 -22.01 5.58 0.90
C VAL A 322 -21.15 6.63 0.21
N GLU A 323 -21.41 7.89 0.51
CA GLU A 323 -20.60 9.00 0.00
C GLU A 323 -19.35 9.20 0.87
N GLY A 324 -18.20 9.41 0.25
CA GLY A 324 -17.00 9.84 0.95
C GLY A 324 -16.25 8.69 1.62
N TRP A 325 -16.62 8.30 2.84
CA TRP A 325 -15.84 7.34 3.63
C TRP A 325 -16.69 6.23 4.25
N ALA A 326 -16.12 5.03 4.33
CA ALA A 326 -16.68 3.89 5.05
C ALA A 326 -15.57 3.15 5.80
N PRO A 327 -15.87 2.44 6.90
CA PRO A 327 -14.89 1.69 7.67
C PRO A 327 -14.49 0.40 6.94
N GLN A 328 -13.69 0.54 5.89
CA GLN A 328 -13.30 -0.55 4.97
C GLN A 328 -12.78 -1.79 5.70
N ALA A 329 -11.94 -1.63 6.72
CA ALA A 329 -11.43 -2.74 7.53
C ALA A 329 -12.54 -3.50 8.26
N GLN A 330 -13.51 -2.80 8.86
CA GLN A 330 -14.65 -3.44 9.54
C GLN A 330 -15.57 -4.13 8.54
N ILE A 331 -15.81 -3.52 7.38
CA ILE A 331 -16.62 -4.13 6.31
C ILE A 331 -15.97 -5.41 5.84
N LEU A 332 -14.70 -5.37 5.43
CA LEU A 332 -13.96 -6.54 4.94
C LEU A 332 -13.84 -7.65 6.00
N GLY A 333 -13.75 -7.28 7.28
CA GLY A 333 -13.74 -8.24 8.39
C GLY A 333 -15.10 -8.87 8.73
N HIS A 334 -16.20 -8.39 8.14
CA HIS A 334 -17.54 -8.91 8.43
C HIS A 334 -17.83 -10.20 7.64
N SER A 335 -18.35 -11.23 8.32
CA SER A 335 -18.61 -12.57 7.75
C SER A 335 -19.54 -12.57 6.52
N SER A 336 -20.48 -11.63 6.45
CA SER A 336 -21.37 -11.43 5.30
C SER A 336 -20.66 -10.97 4.02
N ILE A 337 -19.44 -10.46 4.06
CA ILE A 337 -18.69 -10.07 2.86
C ILE A 337 -18.11 -11.32 2.16
N GLY A 338 -18.54 -11.54 0.93
CA GLY A 338 -18.11 -12.66 0.07
C GLY A 338 -17.13 -12.26 -1.04
N GLY A 339 -16.94 -10.97 -1.27
CA GLY A 339 -16.02 -10.44 -2.29
C GLY A 339 -15.82 -8.93 -2.20
N PHE A 340 -14.71 -8.45 -2.74
CA PHE A 340 -14.30 -7.06 -2.76
C PHE A 340 -14.06 -6.58 -4.19
N VAL A 341 -14.96 -5.76 -4.72
CA VAL A 341 -14.73 -5.04 -5.97
C VAL A 341 -13.75 -3.91 -5.71
N SER A 342 -12.56 -4.03 -6.31
CA SER A 342 -11.43 -3.16 -6.02
C SER A 342 -10.69 -2.74 -7.28
N HIS A 343 -10.22 -1.50 -7.26
CA HIS A 343 -9.22 -0.99 -8.20
C HIS A 343 -7.86 -1.71 -8.10
N CYS A 344 -7.63 -2.58 -7.12
CA CYS A 344 -6.35 -3.31 -6.94
C CYS A 344 -5.15 -2.42 -6.64
N GLY A 345 -5.35 -1.29 -5.95
CA GLY A 345 -4.24 -0.59 -5.31
C GLY A 345 -3.57 -1.51 -4.28
N TRP A 346 -2.24 -1.41 -4.14
CA TRP A 346 -1.45 -2.33 -3.31
C TRP A 346 -1.98 -2.45 -1.87
N GLY A 347 -2.34 -1.33 -1.24
CA GLY A 347 -2.94 -1.33 0.10
C GLY A 347 -4.24 -2.14 0.17
N SER A 348 -5.17 -1.89 -0.74
CA SER A 348 -6.46 -2.60 -0.78
C SER A 348 -6.32 -4.08 -1.11
N MET A 349 -5.33 -4.46 -1.92
CA MET A 349 -5.02 -5.86 -2.19
C MET A 349 -4.56 -6.58 -0.90
N ILE A 350 -3.62 -5.96 -0.18
CA ILE A 350 -3.10 -6.50 1.08
C ILE A 350 -4.21 -6.60 2.14
N GLU A 351 -5.10 -5.61 2.25
CA GLU A 351 -6.27 -5.66 3.12
C GLU A 351 -7.20 -6.84 2.80
N SER A 352 -7.46 -7.07 1.51
CA SER A 352 -8.29 -8.19 1.08
C SER A 352 -7.69 -9.53 1.47
N ILE A 353 -6.36 -9.67 1.35
CA ILE A 353 -5.63 -10.86 1.81
C ILE A 353 -5.76 -10.98 3.33
N GLU A 354 -5.49 -9.91 4.08
CA GLU A 354 -5.54 -9.92 5.55
C GLU A 354 -6.91 -10.34 6.11
N PHE A 355 -8.00 -9.92 5.46
CA PHE A 355 -9.36 -10.31 5.84
C PHE A 355 -9.85 -11.60 5.18
N GLY A 356 -9.09 -12.19 4.27
CA GLY A 356 -9.46 -13.43 3.57
C GLY A 356 -10.68 -13.25 2.66
N VAL A 357 -10.79 -12.09 2.00
CA VAL A 357 -11.88 -11.73 1.08
C VAL A 357 -11.36 -11.80 -0.36
N PRO A 358 -12.03 -12.49 -1.29
CA PRO A 358 -11.64 -12.52 -2.69
C PRO A 358 -11.77 -11.17 -3.38
N ILE A 359 -10.87 -10.89 -4.31
CA ILE A 359 -10.88 -9.64 -5.08
C ILE A 359 -11.62 -9.82 -6.40
N ILE A 360 -12.55 -8.92 -6.70
CA ILE A 360 -13.12 -8.70 -8.03
C ILE A 360 -12.36 -7.51 -8.62
N ALA A 361 -11.35 -7.79 -9.41
CA ALA A 361 -10.37 -6.82 -9.86
C ALA A 361 -10.92 -5.96 -11.00
N MET A 362 -10.94 -4.65 -10.80
CA MET A 362 -11.32 -3.63 -11.79
C MET A 362 -10.26 -2.51 -11.80
N PRO A 363 -9.05 -2.78 -12.31
CA PRO A 363 -7.95 -1.81 -12.24
C PRO A 363 -8.31 -0.52 -12.97
N MET A 364 -8.02 0.62 -12.33
CA MET A 364 -8.46 1.94 -12.81
C MET A 364 -7.34 2.80 -13.35
N HIS A 365 -6.11 2.81 -12.81
CA HIS A 365 -4.96 3.60 -13.27
C HIS A 365 -3.62 3.10 -12.68
N LEU A 366 -2.48 3.68 -13.09
CA LEU A 366 -1.14 3.45 -12.51
C LEU A 366 -0.69 1.98 -12.53
N ASP A 367 -0.26 1.47 -11.38
CA ASP A 367 0.24 0.12 -11.11
C ASP A 367 -0.85 -0.94 -10.99
N GLN A 368 -2.11 -0.51 -10.88
CA GLN A 368 -3.25 -1.38 -10.61
C GLN A 368 -3.44 -2.53 -11.60
N PRO A 369 -3.22 -2.36 -12.92
CA PRO A 369 -3.29 -3.48 -13.85
C PRO A 369 -2.31 -4.60 -13.51
N LEU A 370 -1.08 -4.28 -13.11
CA LEU A 370 -0.06 -5.26 -12.72
C LEU A 370 -0.48 -5.99 -11.44
N ASN A 371 -1.00 -5.25 -10.45
CA ASN A 371 -1.54 -5.83 -9.23
C ASN A 371 -2.75 -6.74 -9.53
N ALA A 372 -3.62 -6.36 -10.47
CA ALA A 372 -4.75 -7.19 -10.89
C ALA A 372 -4.30 -8.51 -11.54
N LYS A 373 -3.23 -8.48 -12.35
CA LYS A 373 -2.64 -9.72 -12.89
C LYS A 373 -2.09 -10.62 -11.78
N LEU A 374 -1.42 -10.04 -10.79
CA LEU A 374 -0.94 -10.78 -9.62
C LEU A 374 -2.09 -11.42 -8.81
N VAL A 375 -3.19 -10.70 -8.62
CA VAL A 375 -4.41 -11.22 -7.96
C VAL A 375 -4.94 -12.47 -8.68
N VAL A 376 -5.01 -12.43 -10.01
CA VAL A 376 -5.46 -13.56 -10.83
C VAL A 376 -4.46 -14.71 -10.77
N GLU A 377 -3.16 -14.42 -10.84
CA GLU A 377 -2.09 -15.42 -10.78
C GLU A 377 -2.10 -16.20 -9.45
N LEU A 378 -2.23 -15.51 -8.32
CA LEU A 378 -2.37 -16.13 -7.01
C LEU A 378 -3.69 -16.91 -6.89
N GLY A 379 -4.67 -16.62 -7.76
CA GLY A 379 -6.00 -17.21 -7.73
C GLY A 379 -6.85 -16.75 -6.55
N ILE A 380 -6.52 -15.59 -5.98
CA ILE A 380 -7.26 -14.96 -4.86
C ILE A 380 -8.36 -14.01 -5.36
N GLY A 381 -8.51 -13.89 -6.68
CA GLY A 381 -9.51 -13.02 -7.29
C GLY A 381 -9.70 -13.26 -8.78
N VAL A 382 -10.61 -12.48 -9.35
CA VAL A 382 -10.99 -12.54 -10.77
C VAL A 382 -11.01 -11.12 -11.32
N GLU A 383 -10.36 -10.91 -12.46
CA GLU A 383 -10.38 -9.64 -13.17
C GLU A 383 -11.62 -9.52 -14.07
N VAL A 384 -12.28 -8.36 -13.98
CA VAL A 384 -13.38 -8.02 -14.88
C VAL A 384 -12.80 -7.58 -16.20
N ALA A 385 -13.01 -8.41 -17.23
CA ALA A 385 -12.54 -8.11 -18.57
C ALA A 385 -13.15 -6.81 -19.12
N ARG A 386 -12.31 -5.98 -19.72
CA ARG A 386 -12.72 -4.77 -20.44
C ARG A 386 -13.01 -5.08 -21.91
N ASP A 387 -13.57 -4.13 -22.64
CA ASP A 387 -13.66 -4.21 -24.10
C ASP A 387 -12.33 -3.83 -24.79
N GLU A 388 -12.27 -3.93 -26.12
CA GLU A 388 -11.08 -3.59 -26.92
C GLU A 388 -10.62 -2.13 -26.75
N LYS A 389 -11.51 -1.25 -26.27
CA LYS A 389 -11.23 0.17 -25.98
C LYS A 389 -10.94 0.42 -24.50
N GLY A 390 -10.81 -0.63 -23.69
CA GLY A 390 -10.57 -0.53 -22.25
C GLY A 390 -11.79 -0.12 -21.42
N ARG A 391 -13.02 -0.19 -21.97
CA ARG A 391 -14.25 0.20 -21.26
C ARG A 391 -14.81 -0.95 -20.44
N LEU A 392 -15.44 -0.60 -19.31
CA LEU A 392 -16.19 -1.54 -18.49
C LEU A 392 -17.49 -1.95 -19.20
N GLN A 393 -17.99 -3.14 -18.88
CA GLN A 393 -19.26 -3.65 -19.37
C GLN A 393 -20.07 -4.24 -18.21
N ARG A 394 -21.26 -3.67 -17.97
CA ARG A 394 -22.18 -4.05 -16.89
C ARG A 394 -22.47 -5.55 -16.84
N GLU A 395 -22.61 -6.23 -17.97
CA GLU A 395 -22.87 -7.68 -18.02
C GLU A 395 -21.68 -8.48 -17.50
N LYS A 396 -20.45 -8.06 -17.86
CA LYS A 396 -19.22 -8.69 -17.37
C LYS A 396 -19.04 -8.45 -15.87
N ILE A 397 -19.32 -7.22 -15.41
CA ILE A 397 -19.31 -6.88 -13.97
C ILE A 397 -20.29 -7.78 -13.21
N ALA A 398 -21.55 -7.84 -13.66
CA ALA A 398 -22.60 -8.63 -13.02
C ALA A 398 -22.26 -10.11 -12.96
N LYS A 399 -21.69 -10.65 -14.06
CA LYS A 399 -21.26 -12.05 -14.14
C LYS A 399 -20.17 -12.35 -13.11
N VAL A 400 -19.09 -11.56 -13.07
CA VAL A 400 -17.97 -11.83 -12.15
C VAL A 400 -18.41 -11.67 -10.69
N ILE A 401 -19.26 -10.69 -10.37
CA ILE A 401 -19.83 -10.54 -9.02
C ILE A 401 -20.62 -11.80 -8.63
N LYS A 402 -21.50 -12.30 -9.51
CA LYS A 402 -22.26 -13.53 -9.27
C LYS A 402 -21.33 -14.73 -9.10
N ASP A 403 -20.34 -14.88 -9.96
CA ASP A 403 -19.40 -16.02 -9.94
C ASP A 403 -18.56 -16.05 -8.66
N VAL A 404 -18.15 -14.89 -8.14
CA VAL A 404 -17.35 -14.77 -6.91
C VAL A 404 -18.21 -14.89 -5.64
N VAL A 405 -19.43 -14.38 -5.62
CA VAL A 405 -20.26 -14.46 -4.41
C VAL A 405 -21.03 -15.77 -4.34
N ILE A 406 -21.71 -16.15 -5.43
CA ILE A 406 -22.66 -17.26 -5.48
C ILE A 406 -22.04 -18.51 -6.13
N GLY A 407 -21.15 -18.33 -7.10
CA GLY A 407 -20.58 -19.41 -7.90
C GLY A 407 -19.47 -20.24 -7.21
N THR A 408 -19.09 -21.35 -7.85
CA THR A 408 -17.99 -22.22 -7.41
C THR A 408 -16.62 -21.56 -7.52
N ILE A 409 -16.46 -20.60 -8.46
CA ILE A 409 -15.27 -19.74 -8.56
C ILE A 409 -15.04 -19.04 -7.22
N GLY A 410 -16.10 -18.48 -6.64
CA GLY A 410 -16.09 -17.85 -5.32
C GLY A 410 -15.60 -18.75 -4.19
N GLN A 411 -16.01 -20.02 -4.16
CA GLN A 411 -15.58 -20.98 -3.14
C GLN A 411 -14.07 -21.23 -3.22
N ASN A 412 -13.55 -21.42 -4.45
CA ASN A 412 -12.13 -21.64 -4.69
C ASN A 412 -11.28 -20.41 -4.36
N THR A 413 -11.71 -19.21 -4.79
CA THR A 413 -10.97 -17.97 -4.49
C THR A 413 -11.01 -17.64 -3.00
N ARG A 414 -12.14 -17.86 -2.30
CA ARG A 414 -12.23 -17.72 -0.83
C ARG A 414 -11.27 -18.64 -0.10
N ARG A 415 -11.16 -19.91 -0.53
CA ARG A 415 -10.19 -20.85 0.05
C ARG A 415 -8.77 -20.35 -0.16
N LYS A 416 -8.40 -20.01 -1.41
CA LYS A 416 -7.05 -19.55 -1.74
C LYS A 416 -6.65 -18.27 -1.02
N VAL A 417 -7.53 -17.28 -0.92
CA VAL A 417 -7.18 -16.03 -0.21
C VAL A 417 -7.01 -16.24 1.30
N ARG A 418 -7.76 -17.17 1.90
CA ARG A 418 -7.59 -17.56 3.31
C ARG A 418 -6.28 -18.33 3.52
N GLU A 419 -5.94 -19.25 2.62
CA GLU A 419 -4.63 -19.93 2.63
C GLU A 419 -3.48 -18.91 2.51
N GLN A 420 -3.59 -17.98 1.55
CA GLN A 420 -2.62 -16.90 1.36
C GLN A 420 -2.46 -16.03 2.61
N ARG A 421 -3.58 -15.66 3.26
CA ARG A 421 -3.61 -14.91 4.52
C ARG A 421 -2.83 -15.63 5.60
N ASP A 422 -3.14 -16.90 5.82
CA ASP A 422 -2.58 -17.69 6.91
C ASP A 422 -1.07 -17.90 6.69
N ASN A 423 -0.65 -18.22 5.46
CA ASN A 423 0.77 -18.32 5.10
C ASN A 423 1.51 -16.98 5.27
N THR A 424 0.91 -15.88 4.83
CA THR A 424 1.51 -14.53 4.96
C THR A 424 1.68 -14.16 6.43
N ARG A 425 0.68 -14.46 7.28
CA ARG A 425 0.76 -14.21 8.73
C ARG A 425 1.86 -15.03 9.39
N LEU A 426 1.94 -16.33 9.08
CA LEU A 426 2.97 -17.22 9.60
C LEU A 426 4.38 -16.70 9.28
N ARG A 427 4.62 -16.27 8.04
CA ARG A 427 5.91 -15.73 7.61
C ARG A 427 6.23 -14.34 8.13
N SER A 428 5.22 -13.52 8.43
CA SER A 428 5.42 -12.11 8.76
C SER A 428 6.38 -11.89 9.94
N LYS A 429 6.37 -12.78 10.94
CA LYS A 429 7.26 -12.72 12.10
C LYS A 429 8.71 -13.01 11.69
N GLU A 430 8.94 -14.11 10.97
CA GLU A 430 10.27 -14.50 10.49
C GLU A 430 10.88 -13.46 9.55
N GLU A 431 10.07 -12.90 8.63
CA GLU A 431 10.50 -11.85 7.71
C GLU A 431 10.94 -10.59 8.47
N MET A 432 10.15 -10.14 9.45
CA MET A 432 10.49 -8.97 10.26
C MET A 432 11.70 -9.21 11.18
N ASP A 433 11.83 -10.41 11.75
CA ASP A 433 12.98 -10.78 12.58
C ASP A 433 14.27 -10.80 11.74
N GLY A 434 14.20 -11.33 10.51
CA GLY A 434 15.31 -11.27 9.54
C GLY A 434 15.68 -9.84 9.17
N VAL A 435 14.70 -8.94 9.01
CA VAL A 435 14.96 -7.52 8.79
C VAL A 435 15.70 -6.91 9.97
N VAL A 436 15.25 -7.11 11.21
CA VAL A 436 15.92 -6.57 12.41
C VAL A 436 17.35 -7.08 12.55
N GLN A 437 17.60 -8.36 12.27
CA GLN A 437 18.95 -8.91 12.23
C GLN A 437 19.82 -8.20 11.18
N LYS A 438 19.26 -7.95 9.98
CA LYS A 438 19.98 -7.21 8.94
C LYS A 438 20.31 -5.78 9.37
N LEU A 439 19.38 -5.09 10.02
CA LEU A 439 19.60 -3.72 10.50
C LEU A 439 20.76 -3.69 11.51
N ALA A 440 20.77 -4.63 12.46
CA ALA A 440 21.82 -4.75 13.46
C ALA A 440 23.19 -5.04 12.84
N GLN A 441 23.25 -5.95 11.87
CA GLN A 441 24.46 -6.26 11.11
C GLN A 441 25.03 -5.01 10.41
N LEU A 442 24.17 -4.23 9.75
CA LEU A 442 24.59 -3.02 9.03
C LEU A 442 25.15 -1.94 9.97
N CYS A 443 24.65 -1.87 11.19
CA CYS A 443 25.10 -0.93 12.21
C CYS A 443 26.24 -1.47 13.09
N GLY A 444 26.75 -2.67 12.82
CA GLY A 444 27.82 -3.30 13.61
C GLY A 444 27.42 -3.63 15.06
N LYS A 445 26.12 -3.75 15.35
CA LYS A 445 25.60 -4.09 16.68
C LYS A 445 25.21 -5.57 16.73
N ASN A 446 25.59 -6.28 17.79
CA ASN A 446 25.04 -7.61 18.06
C ASN A 446 23.61 -7.45 18.59
N THR A 447 22.61 -7.89 17.82
CA THR A 447 21.32 -8.24 18.42
C THR A 447 21.57 -9.45 19.31
N GLY A 448 21.54 -9.26 20.63
CA GLY A 448 21.42 -10.40 21.54
C GLY A 448 20.27 -11.30 21.08
N LYS A 449 20.39 -12.62 21.26
CA LYS A 449 19.37 -13.60 20.85
C LYS A 449 17.97 -13.03 21.12
N LEU A 450 17.20 -12.80 20.05
CA LEU A 450 15.81 -12.40 20.15
C LEU A 450 15.12 -13.39 21.12
N PRO A 451 14.36 -12.91 22.12
CA PRO A 451 13.68 -13.81 23.03
C PRO A 451 12.81 -14.75 22.21
N GLN A 452 13.12 -16.05 22.27
CA GLN A 452 12.20 -17.08 21.82
C GLN A 452 10.94 -16.90 22.67
N THR A 453 9.83 -16.56 22.01
CA THR A 453 8.53 -16.70 22.64
C THR A 453 8.36 -18.18 22.91
N ASP A 454 8.27 -18.56 24.19
CA ASP A 454 7.84 -19.88 24.63
C ASP A 454 6.42 -20.13 24.07
N ASP A 455 6.35 -20.63 22.84
CA ASP A 455 5.13 -21.24 22.34
C ASP A 455 5.08 -22.64 22.96
N GLY A 456 4.25 -22.75 24.00
CA GLY A 456 3.88 -24.01 24.60
C GLY A 456 3.51 -25.02 23.52
N GLN A 457 4.28 -26.11 23.49
CA GLN A 457 4.05 -27.39 22.85
C GLN A 457 2.68 -27.58 22.18
N THR A 458 2.69 -27.86 20.88
CA THR A 458 1.99 -29.04 20.36
C THR A 458 2.72 -29.55 19.11
N CYS A 459 3.54 -30.57 19.31
CA CYS A 459 4.11 -31.36 18.22
C CYS A 459 2.98 -32.08 17.47
N PHE A 460 2.87 -31.84 16.17
CA PHE A 460 2.30 -32.80 15.24
C PHE A 460 3.37 -33.19 14.23
N THR A 461 4.03 -34.30 14.54
CA THR A 461 4.81 -35.09 13.59
C THR A 461 3.84 -35.68 12.58
N VAL A 462 3.94 -35.30 11.30
CA VAL A 462 3.34 -36.05 10.20
C VAL A 462 4.48 -36.59 9.35
N ALA A 463 4.80 -37.87 9.57
CA ALA A 463 5.61 -38.67 8.68
C ALA A 463 4.72 -39.13 7.52
N TRP A 464 5.21 -39.01 6.28
CA TRP A 464 4.62 -39.69 5.14
C TRP A 464 5.60 -40.76 4.63
N HIS A 465 5.12 -42.01 4.63
CA HIS A 465 5.40 -42.97 3.57
C HIS A 465 4.49 -42.66 2.38
#